data_AF-A0A3M1DZY6-F1
#
_entry.id   AF-A0A3M1DZY6-F1
#
_cell.length_a   1.000
_cell.length_b   1.000
_cell.length_c   1.000
_cell.angle_alpha   90.00
_cell.angle_beta   90.00
_cell.angle_gamma   90.00
#
_symmetry.space_group_name_H-M   'P 1'
#
loop_
_entity.id
_entity.type
_entity.pdbx_description
1 polymer ?
#
loop_
_entity_poly.entity_id
_entity_poly.type
_entity_poly.pdbx_seq_one_letter_code
_entity_poly.pdbx_strand_id
1 'polypeptide(L)' 'MTETTGPYWPGVSVIIPAHNAETTLADCLRSVFETEYAGEVEVIVVDDASTSPAYSVSKTER' A
#
# COMPACT_ATOMS: atom_id res chain seq x y z
N MET A 1 39.22 6.22 1.80
CA MET A 1 37.91 6.81 1.42
C MET A 1 36.92 5.67 1.56
N THR A 2 36.13 5.64 2.64
CA THR A 2 35.14 4.58 2.86
C THR A 2 33.85 5.00 2.20
N GLU A 3 33.51 4.37 1.08
CA GLU A 3 32.22 4.57 0.42
C GLU A 3 31.16 3.82 1.24
N THR A 4 30.35 4.56 1.98
CA THR A 4 29.25 4.01 2.77
C THR A 4 28.01 4.00 1.88
N THR A 5 27.90 3.03 0.98
CA THR A 5 26.62 2.80 0.29
C THR A 5 25.65 2.24 1.34
N GLY A 6 24.66 3.05 1.72
CA GLY A 6 23.58 2.59 2.59
C GLY A 6 22.83 1.38 1.99
N PRO A 7 21.95 0.73 2.75
CA PRO A 7 21.16 -0.39 2.25
C PRO A 7 20.33 0.04 1.02
N TYR A 8 20.31 -0.81 -0.02
CA TYR A 8 19.49 -0.63 -1.20
C TYR A 8 18.05 -1.08 -0.91
N TRP A 9 17.08 -0.22 -1.20
CA TRP A 9 15.65 -0.47 -0.99
C TRP A 9 14.94 -0.54 -2.34
N PRO A 10 14.57 -1.74 -2.84
CA PRO A 10 13.84 -1.85 -4.11
C PRO A 10 12.45 -1.22 -4.03
N GLY A 11 11.86 -0.84 -5.17
CA GLY A 11 10.43 -0.53 -5.19
C GLY A 11 9.59 -1.77 -4.84
N VAL A 12 8.51 -1.59 -4.09
CA VAL A 12 7.59 -2.66 -3.66
C VAL A 12 6.17 -2.31 -4.09
N SER A 13 5.48 -3.24 -4.75
CA SER A 13 4.04 -3.15 -5.01
C SER A 13 3.28 -4.08 -4.07
N VAL A 14 2.31 -3.53 -3.33
CA VAL A 14 1.44 -4.24 -2.39
C VAL A 14 0.06 -4.41 -3.05
N ILE A 15 -0.33 -5.65 -3.30
CA ILE A 15 -1.62 -6.00 -3.92
C ILE A 15 -2.58 -6.43 -2.82
N ILE A 16 -3.72 -5.74 -2.68
CA ILE A 16 -4.72 -5.99 -1.64
C ILE A 16 -6.02 -6.42 -2.31
N PRO A 17 -6.36 -7.72 -2.33
CA PRO A 17 -7.69 -8.17 -2.71
C PRO A 17 -8.70 -7.80 -1.62
N ALA A 18 -9.82 -7.20 -2.02
CA ALA A 18 -10.86 -6.71 -1.13
C ALA A 18 -12.24 -7.21 -1.58
N HIS A 19 -12.93 -7.97 -0.73
CA HIS A 19 -14.33 -8.36 -0.91
C HIS A 19 -15.11 -7.99 0.36
N ASN A 20 -16.09 -7.09 0.25
CA ASN A 20 -16.85 -6.53 1.37
C ASN A 20 -15.95 -6.06 2.54
N ALA A 21 -14.90 -5.30 2.19
CA ALA A 21 -13.84 -4.88 3.10
C ALA A 21 -14.03 -3.44 3.62
N GLU A 22 -15.25 -2.92 3.66
CA GLU A 22 -15.53 -1.52 3.96
C GLU A 22 -15.05 -1.11 5.36
N THR A 23 -15.04 -2.06 6.30
CA THR A 23 -14.64 -1.84 7.69
C THR A 23 -13.15 -2.05 7.96
N THR A 24 -12.43 -2.76 7.07
CA THR A 24 -11.05 -3.20 7.31
C THR A 24 -10.04 -2.58 6.35
N LEU A 25 -10.48 -2.19 5.15
CA LEU A 25 -9.59 -1.68 4.11
C LEU A 25 -8.87 -0.40 4.56
N ALA A 26 -9.55 0.50 5.27
CA ALA A 26 -8.95 1.74 5.76
C ALA A 26 -7.80 1.48 6.75
N ASP A 27 -8.00 0.58 7.71
CA ASP A 27 -6.96 0.22 8.68
C ASP A 27 -5.80 -0.54 8.04
N CYS A 28 -6.11 -1.40 7.06
CA CYS A 28 -5.10 -2.11 6.27
C CYS A 28 -4.21 -1.13 5.51
N LEU A 29 -4.81 -0.19 4.77
CA LEU A 29 -4.08 0.83 4.03
C LEU A 29 -3.25 1.73 4.96
N ARG A 30 -3.82 2.13 6.10
CA ARG A 30 -3.10 2.89 7.12
C ARG A 30 -1.85 2.15 7.60
N SER A 31 -1.97 0.86 7.92
CA SER A 31 -0.84 0.02 8.34
C SER A 31 0.26 -0.07 7.29
N VAL A 32 -0.12 -0.20 6.01
CA VAL A 32 0.84 -0.20 4.89
C VAL A 32 1.54 1.15 4.77
N PHE A 33 0.81 2.27 4.87
CA PHE A 33 1.40 3.61 4.77
C PHE A 33 2.20 4.04 6.02
N GLU A 34 1.97 3.45 7.18
CA GLU A 34 2.73 3.66 8.42
C GLU A 34 3.97 2.73 8.52
N THR A 35 4.24 1.91 7.51
CA THR A 35 5.42 1.04 7.48
C THR A 35 6.72 1.84 7.28
N GLU A 36 7.75 1.53 8.08
CA GLU A 36 9.08 2.16 8.04
C GLU A 36 9.96 1.67 6.86
N TYR A 37 9.37 1.40 5.70
CA TYR A 37 10.10 0.99 4.50
C TYR A 37 10.66 2.22 3.80
N ALA A 38 11.99 2.29 3.67
CA ALA A 38 12.66 3.47 3.13
C ALA A 38 12.65 3.55 1.59
N GLY A 39 12.16 2.51 0.90
CA GLY A 39 12.01 2.50 -0.55
C GLY A 39 10.63 2.95 -1.01
N GLU A 40 10.43 2.97 -2.33
CA GLU A 40 9.13 3.30 -2.92
C GLU A 40 8.11 2.18 -2.67
N VAL A 41 6.88 2.57 -2.31
CA VAL A 41 5.76 1.65 -2.09
C VAL A 41 4.56 2.09 -2.94
N GLU A 42 4.12 1.19 -3.81
CA GLU A 42 2.87 1.31 -4.57
C GLU A 42 1.82 0.38 -3.94
N VAL A 43 0.58 0.84 -3.82
CA VAL A 43 -0.52 0.01 -3.30
C VAL A 43 -1.62 -0.09 -4.34
N ILE A 44 -2.00 -1.32 -4.68
CA ILE A 44 -3.03 -1.65 -5.66
C ILE A 44 -4.14 -2.42 -4.96
N VAL A 45 -5.32 -1.83 -4.84
CA VAL A 45 -6.51 -2.50 -4.29
C VAL A 45 -7.31 -3.11 -5.42
N VAL A 46 -7.63 -4.39 -5.30
CA VAL A 46 -8.42 -5.14 -6.28
C VAL A 46 -9.74 -5.52 -5.62
N ASP A 47 -10.86 -4.99 -6.11
CA ASP A 47 -12.18 -5.45 -5.69
C ASP A 47 -12.45 -6.86 -6.24
N ASP A 48 -12.77 -7.80 -5.34
CA ASP A 48 -13.05 -9.20 -5.66
C ASP A 48 -14.58 -9.46 -5.65
N ALA A 49 -15.30 -8.70 -6.48
CA ALA A 49 -16.74 -8.81 -6.69
C ALA A 49 -17.62 -8.51 -5.45
N SER A 50 -17.35 -7.40 -4.76
CA SER A 50 -18.14 -7.00 -3.59
C SER A 50 -19.59 -6.71 -3.94
N THR A 51 -20.49 -6.94 -2.96
CA THR A 51 -21.93 -6.72 -3.13
C THR A 51 -22.28 -5.23 -3.24
N SER A 52 -21.48 -4.36 -2.61
CA SER A 52 -21.67 -2.91 -2.65
C SER A 52 -20.32 -2.20 -2.54
N PRO A 53 -19.54 -2.15 -3.65
CA PRO A 53 -18.22 -1.53 -3.65
C PRO A 53 -18.35 -0.03 -3.43
N ALA A 54 -18.08 0.41 -2.21
CA ALA A 54 -18.03 1.82 -1.82
C ALA A 54 -16.69 2.10 -1.13
N TYR A 55 -15.60 1.95 -1.89
CA TYR A 55 -14.27 2.29 -1.42
C TYR A 55 -13.97 3.75 -1.75
N SER A 56 -13.77 4.59 -0.73
CA SER A 56 -13.24 5.94 -0.93
C SER A 56 -11.83 5.98 -0.37
N VAL A 57 -10.83 5.84 -1.26
CA VAL A 57 -9.41 5.84 -0.90
C VAL A 57 -8.67 6.77 -1.85
N SER A 58 -7.86 7.68 -1.32
CA SER A 58 -6.98 8.52 -2.15
C SER A 58 -5.69 8.88 -1.42
N LYS A 59 -4.55 8.49 -2.00
CA LYS A 59 -3.28 9.24 -1.93
C LYS A 59 -2.63 9.20 -3.32
N THR A 60 -2.19 10.36 -3.79
CA THR A 60 -1.47 10.57 -5.06
C THR A 60 -0.27 11.43 -4.77
N GLU A 61 0.94 10.95 -5.06
CA GLU A 61 2.13 11.75 -5.34
C GLU A 61 2.95 11.01 -6.41
N ARG A 62 3.59 11.78 -7.29
CA ARG A 62 4.37 11.32 -8.45
C ARG A 62 5.82 11.03 -8.08
#